data_AF-W1XHB8-F1
#
_entry.id   AF-W1XHB8-F1
#
_cell.length_a   1.000
_cell.length_b   1.000
_cell.length_c   1.000
_cell.angle_alpha   90.00
_cell.angle_beta   90.00
_cell.angle_gamma   90.00
#
_symmetry.space_group_name_H-M   'P 1'
#
loop_
_entity.id
_entity.type
_entity.pdbx_description
1 polymer ?
#
loop_
_entity_poly.entity_id
_entity_poly.type
_entity_poly.pdbx_seq_one_letter_code
_entity_poly.pdbx_strand_id
1 'polypeptide(L)' 'IMRALGEMSVHNPAASSFSRYAQENLGPLAGYITGWTYCFEILIVAIADVTAFGIYMGVWFPTVPHWIWVLSVVLII' A
#
# COMPACT_ATOMS: atom_id res chain seq x y z
N ILE A 1 -14.75 11.10 -4.67
CA ILE A 1 -13.57 11.38 -3.81
C ILE A 1 -12.31 11.49 -4.68
N MET A 2 -11.96 10.48 -5.47
CA MET A 2 -10.84 10.52 -6.45
C MET A 2 -10.82 11.76 -7.36
N ARG A 3 -11.98 12.22 -7.87
CA ARG A 3 -12.07 13.41 -8.74
C ARG A 3 -11.69 14.72 -8.02
N ALA A 4 -12.18 14.91 -6.80
CA ALA A 4 -11.88 16.10 -6.00
C ALA A 4 -10.41 16.13 -5.53
N LEU A 5 -9.85 14.96 -5.21
CA LEU A 5 -8.43 14.81 -4.92
C LEU A 5 -7.55 15.09 -6.15
N GLY A 6 -8.00 14.70 -7.34
CA GLY A 6 -7.32 15.01 -8.61
C GLY A 6 -7.28 16.51 -8.90
N GLU A 7 -8.37 17.24 -8.65
CA GLU A 7 -8.40 18.70 -8.79
C GLU A 7 -7.46 19.40 -7.78
N MET A 8 -7.35 18.90 -6.54
CA MET A 8 -6.37 19.40 -5.56
C MET A 8 -4.91 19.07 -5.92
N SER A 9 -4.67 17.89 -6.51
CA SER A 9 -3.34 17.45 -6.97
C SER A 9 -2.78 18.35 -8.08
N VAL A 10 -3.66 18.78 -9.00
CA VAL A 10 -3.31 19.71 -10.09
C VAL A 10 -3.06 21.13 -9.57
N HIS A 11 -3.75 21.54 -8.50
CA HIS A 11 -3.68 22.90 -7.97
C HIS A 11 -2.48 23.17 -7.05
N ASN A 12 -1.83 22.14 -6.48
CA ASN A 12 -0.69 22.30 -5.57
C ASN A 12 0.43 21.24 -5.78
N PRO A 13 1.21 21.31 -6.87
CA PRO A 13 2.13 20.23 -7.29
C PRO A 13 3.34 19.99 -6.35
N ALA A 14 3.46 20.71 -5.24
CA ALA A 14 4.57 20.62 -4.28
C ALA A 14 4.36 19.60 -3.14
N ALA A 15 3.18 18.99 -3.03
CA ALA A 15 2.90 17.96 -2.04
C ALA A 15 3.30 16.58 -2.58
N SER A 16 4.49 16.13 -2.21
CA SER A 16 5.03 14.81 -2.58
C SER A 16 4.27 13.61 -1.98
N SER A 17 3.27 13.84 -1.13
CA SER A 17 2.49 12.78 -0.48
C SER A 17 1.10 13.28 -0.05
N PHE A 18 0.07 12.42 -0.18
CA PHE A 18 -1.30 12.67 0.28
C PHE A 18 -1.39 13.07 1.76
N SER A 19 -0.43 12.62 2.58
CA SER A 19 -0.29 13.04 3.98
C SER A 19 -0.06 14.55 4.12
N ARG A 20 0.70 15.17 3.20
CA ARG A 20 0.99 16.62 3.22
C ARG A 20 -0.23 17.45 2.84
N TYR A 21 -1.06 16.97 1.90
CA TYR A 21 -2.34 17.58 1.56
C TYR A 21 -3.32 17.59 2.74
N ALA A 22 -3.41 16.48 3.47
CA ALA A 22 -4.21 16.38 4.69
C ALA A 22 -3.65 17.26 5.81
N GLN A 23 -2.32 17.39 5.91
CA GLN A 23 -1.67 18.25 6.89
C GLN A 23 -1.93 19.75 6.66
N GLU A 24 -1.88 20.19 5.40
CA GLU A 24 -2.08 21.59 5.01
C GLU A 24 -3.57 22.03 5.01
N ASN A 25 -4.50 21.13 4.63
CA ASN A 25 -5.93 21.50 4.52
C ASN A 25 -6.77 21.16 5.76
N LEU A 26 -6.41 20.13 6.53
CA LEU A 26 -7.20 19.64 7.68
C LEU A 26 -6.44 19.77 9.02
N GLY A 27 -5.18 20.23 8.98
CA GLY A 27 -4.34 20.47 10.15
C GLY A 27 -3.35 19.33 10.46
N PRO A 28 -2.39 19.57 11.37
CA PRO A 28 -1.26 18.68 11.61
C PRO A 28 -1.66 17.26 12.08
N LEU A 29 -2.78 17.12 12.79
CA LEU A 29 -3.30 15.83 13.24
C LEU A 29 -3.89 14.99 12.09
N ALA A 30 -4.55 15.63 11.13
CA ALA A 30 -5.12 14.94 9.98
C ALA A 30 -4.01 14.35 9.10
N GLY A 31 -2.93 15.11 8.85
CA GLY A 31 -1.76 14.60 8.13
C GLY A 31 -1.07 13.40 8.82
N TYR A 32 -1.05 13.38 10.15
CA TYR A 32 -0.53 12.25 10.93
C TYR A 32 -1.41 11.00 10.80
N ILE A 33 -2.72 11.13 10.99
CA ILE A 33 -3.66 10.01 10.87
C ILE A 33 -3.64 9.45 9.44
N THR A 34 -3.71 10.31 8.42
CA THR A 34 -3.69 9.87 7.02
C THR A 34 -2.36 9.19 6.65
N GLY A 35 -1.24 9.67 7.18
CA GLY A 35 0.06 9.01 7.00
C GLY A 35 0.10 7.61 7.63
N TRP A 36 -0.41 7.47 8.86
CA TRP A 36 -0.51 6.16 9.52
C TRP A 36 -1.48 5.21 8.82
N THR A 37 -2.66 5.68 8.42
CA THR A 37 -3.63 4.89 7.66
C THR A 37 -3.02 4.37 6.36
N TYR A 38 -2.25 5.19 5.65
CA TYR A 38 -1.56 4.77 4.43
C TYR A 38 -0.47 3.72 4.70
N CYS A 39 0.30 3.89 5.77
CA CYS A 39 1.29 2.89 6.20
C CYS A 39 0.61 1.54 6.50
N PHE A 40 -0.50 1.55 7.25
CA PHE A 40 -1.28 0.34 7.53
C PHE A 40 -1.91 -0.27 6.28
N GLU A 41 -2.42 0.56 5.36
CA GLU A 41 -2.96 0.09 4.08
C GLU A 41 -1.90 -0.69 3.31
N ILE A 42 -0.72 -0.10 3.09
CA ILE A 42 0.38 -0.77 2.39
C ILE A 42 0.80 -2.05 3.11
N LEU A 43 0.91 -2.01 4.44
CA LEU A 43 1.27 -3.18 5.24
C LEU A 43 0.28 -4.33 5.04
N ILE A 44 -1.02 -4.05 5.12
CA ILE A 44 -2.09 -5.04 4.98
C ILE A 44 -2.09 -5.61 3.55
N VAL A 45 -1.94 -4.75 2.54
CA VAL A 45 -1.86 -5.16 1.13
C VAL A 45 -0.66 -6.07 0.89
N ALA A 46 0.52 -5.73 1.41
CA ALA A 46 1.71 -6.56 1.27
C ALA A 46 1.53 -7.96 1.88
N ILE A 47 0.92 -8.06 3.06
CA ILE A 47 0.63 -9.35 3.70
C ILE A 47 -0.40 -10.15 2.88
N ALA A 48 -1.43 -9.47 2.36
CA ALA A 48 -2.45 -10.10 1.54
C ALA A 48 -1.85 -10.68 0.24
N ASP A 49 -0.98 -9.92 -0.44
CA ASP A 49 -0.33 -10.36 -1.68
C ASP A 49 0.57 -11.58 -1.46
N VAL A 50 1.40 -11.58 -0.40
CA VAL A 50 2.26 -12.73 -0.04
C VAL A 50 1.41 -13.97 0.24
N THR A 51 0.32 -13.80 0.99
CA THR A 51 -0.58 -14.91 1.35
C THR A 51 -1.30 -15.46 0.12
N ALA A 52 -1.85 -14.58 -0.71
CA ALA A 52 -2.56 -14.96 -1.94
C ALA A 52 -1.62 -15.71 -2.88
N PHE A 53 -0.40 -15.20 -3.09
CA PHE A 53 0.60 -15.85 -3.94
C PHE A 53 1.00 -17.23 -3.41
N GLY A 54 1.24 -17.37 -2.10
CA GLY A 54 1.57 -18.65 -1.49
C GLY A 54 0.46 -19.70 -1.65
N ILE A 55 -0.81 -19.28 -1.59
CA ILE A 55 -1.96 -20.16 -1.82
C ILE A 55 -2.06 -20.55 -3.30
N TYR A 56 -2.01 -19.58 -4.20
CA TYR A 56 -2.12 -19.84 -5.64
C TYR A 56 -1.03 -20.79 -6.13
N MET A 57 0.22 -20.55 -5.75
CA MET A 57 1.32 -21.41 -6.17
C MET A 57 1.28 -22.79 -5.52
N GLY A 58 0.72 -22.91 -4.31
CA GLY A 58 0.46 -24.21 -3.67
C GLY A 58 -0.62 -25.04 -4.39
N VAL A 59 -1.63 -24.39 -4.99
CA VAL A 59 -2.66 -25.05 -5.81
C VAL A 59 -2.09 -25.53 -7.14
N TRP A 60 -1.27 -24.70 -7.81
CA TRP A 60 -0.71 -25.02 -9.13
C TRP A 60 0.50 -25.97 -9.07
N PHE A 61 1.35 -25.84 -8.04
CA PHE A 61 2.58 -26.61 -7.86
C PHE A 61 2.64 -27.28 -6.48
N PRO A 62 1.84 -28.35 -6.24
CA PRO A 62 1.76 -29.00 -4.94
C PRO A 62 3.05 -29.72 -4.52
N THR A 63 3.97 -29.96 -5.46
CA THR A 63 5.29 -30.58 -5.20
C THR A 63 6.33 -29.59 -4.66
N VAL A 64 6.11 -28.29 -4.79
CA VAL A 64 7.07 -27.26 -4.37
C VAL A 64 6.72 -26.78 -2.95
N PRO A 65 7.64 -26.89 -1.98
CA PRO A 65 7.42 -26.42 -0.62
C PRO A 65 7.00 -24.93 -0.55
N HIS A 66 6.02 -24.62 0.30
CA HIS A 66 5.46 -23.28 0.46
C HIS A 66 6.50 -22.19 0.76
N TRP A 67 7.57 -22.53 1.50
CA TRP A 67 8.62 -21.58 1.87
C TRP A 67 9.40 -21.02 0.67
N ILE A 68 9.48 -21.76 -0.44
CA ILE A 68 10.17 -21.31 -1.67
C ILE A 68 9.38 -20.17 -2.31
N TRP A 69 8.05 -20.28 -2.34
CA TRP A 69 7.17 -19.23 -2.85
C TRP A 69 7.21 -17.99 -1.97
N VAL A 70 7.22 -18.14 -0.65
CA VAL A 70 7.36 -17.00 0.29
C VAL A 70 8.69 -16.28 0.06
N LEU A 71 9.82 -16.99 -0.04
CA LEU A 71 11.12 -16.37 -0.32
C LEU A 71 11.16 -15.68 -1.69
N SER A 72 10.52 -16.26 -2.70
CA SER A 72 10.50 -15.70 -4.05
C SER A 72 9.75 -14.37 -4.09
N VAL A 73 8.63 -14.27 -3.39
CA VAL A 73 7.87 -13.01 -3.29
C VAL A 73 8.65 -11.95 -2.52
N VAL A 74 9.29 -12.32 -1.41
CA VAL A 74 10.11 -11.40 -0.61
C VAL A 74 11.35 -10.91 -1.38
N LEU A 75 11.90 -11.69 -2.31
CA LEU A 75 13.07 -11.30 -3.09
C LEU A 75 12.74 -10.38 -4.27
N ILE A 76 11.54 -10.51 -4.84
CA ILE A 76 11.13 -9.78 -6.06
C ILE A 76 10.56 -8.39 -5.72
N ILE A 77 9.94 -8.25 -4.55
CA ILE A 77 9.45 -6.97 -3.99
C ILE A 77 10.61 -6.12 -3.50
#